data_AF-T2MFY3-F1
#
_entry.id   AF-T2MFY3-F1
#
_cell.length_a   1.000
_cell.length_b   1.000
_cell.length_c   1.000
_cell.angle_alpha   90.00
_cell.angle_beta   90.00
_cell.angle_gamma   90.00
#
_symmetry.space_group_name_H-M   'P 1'
#
loop_
_entity.id
_entity.type
_entity.pdbx_description
1 polymer ?
#
loop_
_entity_poly.entity_id
_entity_poly.type
_entity_poly.pdbx_seq_one_letter_code
_entity_poly.pdbx_strand_id
1 'polypeptide(L)'
;SDMNNTGYKALRVTQLDADYLTNQAFRIIKREIKGSLLNKPFTRLLHYEQEIDVLLQFIIWKYSLQKSDSTVGQLYFKMKYVSPNGISERQKLFYFFLNSTRYWIVNRQFDILHVFEKLFKNPHITLIVSKLGTLFQLAEFVNYVLFIKNGEYLNLLDRLFNWKTIRLDKPSPRYIDYTYMRKELLWSKITETIFCVLPFINFPKLYNFFMLIIKYFGFVNSLTDNLELNCNICGEKPTNPQVSNCDHLFCWYCIKGNLLADNSYRCPTCGKNILSIEQFVFEPKI
;
A
#
# COMPACT_ATOMS: atom_id res chain seq x y z
N SER A 1 28.67 -4.16 40.34
CA SER A 1 29.43 -4.73 39.22
C SER A 1 29.19 -6.24 39.28
N ASP A 2 28.49 -6.95 38.40
CA ASP A 2 28.12 -6.71 37.01
C ASP A 2 26.89 -7.58 36.68
N MET A 3 25.70 -6.99 36.63
CA MET A 3 24.46 -7.69 36.20
C MET A 3 23.82 -7.11 34.93
N ASN A 4 24.41 -6.06 34.33
CA ASN A 4 23.73 -5.26 33.30
C ASN A 4 24.06 -5.63 31.84
N ASN A 5 24.86 -6.67 31.59
CA ASN A 5 25.33 -7.06 30.25
C ASN A 5 24.76 -8.37 29.69
N THR A 6 23.71 -8.93 30.30
CA THR A 6 23.04 -10.14 29.82
C THR A 6 21.98 -9.84 28.76
N GLY A 7 22.39 -9.17 27.68
CA GLY A 7 21.55 -8.95 26.51
C GLY A 7 21.66 -10.06 25.48
N TYR A 8 20.58 -10.38 24.79
CA TYR A 8 20.64 -11.27 23.63
C TYR A 8 21.08 -10.50 22.38
N LYS A 9 21.80 -11.17 21.47
CA LYS A 9 22.18 -10.57 20.18
C LYS A 9 20.93 -10.17 19.40
N ALA A 10 20.84 -8.90 19.00
CA ALA A 10 19.73 -8.42 18.20
C ALA A 10 19.80 -8.93 16.75
N LEU A 11 18.67 -9.38 16.20
CA LEU A 11 18.59 -9.79 14.79
C LEU A 11 18.78 -8.58 13.88
N ARG A 12 19.53 -8.75 12.79
CA ARG A 12 19.85 -7.67 11.82
C ARG A 12 18.57 -7.01 11.28
N VAL A 13 17.60 -7.83 10.90
CA VAL A 13 16.30 -7.38 10.41
C VAL A 13 15.58 -6.53 11.46
N THR A 14 15.55 -6.97 12.73
CA THR A 14 14.88 -6.18 13.79
C THR A 14 15.59 -4.87 14.09
N GLN A 15 16.92 -4.80 13.91
CA GLN A 15 17.64 -3.54 14.04
C GLN A 15 17.28 -2.56 12.91
N LEU A 16 17.16 -3.06 11.67
CA LEU A 16 16.70 -2.26 10.52
C LEU A 16 15.26 -1.81 10.68
N ASP A 17 14.36 -2.70 11.12
CA ASP A 17 12.95 -2.38 11.38
C ASP A 17 12.82 -1.30 12.46
N ALA A 18 13.67 -1.36 13.49
CA ALA A 18 13.68 -0.36 14.56
C ALA A 18 14.13 1.02 14.07
N ASP A 19 15.16 1.08 13.21
CA ASP A 19 15.60 2.35 12.62
C ASP A 19 14.54 2.91 11.67
N TYR A 20 13.97 2.08 10.82
CA TYR A 20 12.86 2.45 9.95
C TYR A 20 11.68 3.00 10.75
N LEU A 21 11.28 2.30 11.83
CA LEU A 21 10.19 2.74 12.70
C LEU A 21 10.51 4.07 13.40
N THR A 22 11.74 4.28 13.82
CA THR A 22 12.19 5.55 14.42
C THR A 22 12.03 6.70 13.43
N ASN A 23 12.46 6.49 12.18
CA ASN A 23 12.33 7.48 11.11
C ASN A 23 10.86 7.74 10.74
N GLN A 24 10.01 6.71 10.75
CA GLN A 24 8.58 6.86 10.49
C GLN A 24 7.86 7.59 11.61
N ALA A 25 8.18 7.29 12.89
CA ALA A 25 7.64 8.02 14.03
C ALA A 25 7.97 9.51 13.94
N PHE A 26 9.22 9.86 13.63
CA PHE A 26 9.63 11.23 13.38
C PHE A 26 8.80 11.90 12.26
N ARG A 27 8.62 11.22 11.12
CA ARG A 27 7.85 11.73 9.97
C ARG A 27 6.37 11.96 10.30
N ILE A 28 5.75 11.06 11.07
CA ILE A 28 4.36 11.19 11.49
C ILE A 28 4.21 12.40 12.41
N ILE A 29 5.02 12.51 13.46
CA ILE A 29 4.95 13.65 14.39
C ILE A 29 5.20 14.97 13.64
N LYS A 30 6.18 15.01 12.74
CA LYS A 30 6.44 16.16 11.88
C LYS A 30 5.22 16.53 11.02
N ARG A 31 4.54 15.54 10.44
CA ARG A 31 3.35 15.76 9.62
C ARG A 31 2.19 16.34 10.42
N GLU A 32 1.92 15.79 11.60
CA GLU A 32 0.84 16.27 12.48
C GLU A 32 1.10 17.72 12.94
N ILE A 33 2.35 18.03 13.33
CA ILE A 33 2.74 19.39 13.70
C ILE A 33 2.57 20.34 12.52
N LYS A 34 3.03 19.95 11.32
CA LYS A 34 2.84 20.77 10.12
C LYS A 34 1.36 20.96 9.80
N GLY A 35 0.55 19.90 9.87
CA GLY A 35 -0.90 19.96 9.62
C GLY A 35 -1.63 20.89 10.58
N SER A 36 -1.30 20.84 11.87
CA SER A 36 -1.86 21.75 12.88
C SER A 36 -1.45 23.21 12.66
N LEU A 37 -0.29 23.46 12.06
CA LEU A 37 0.26 24.80 11.86
C LEU A 37 -0.16 25.42 10.52
N LEU A 38 -0.41 24.60 9.51
CA LEU A 38 -0.82 24.97 8.14
C LEU A 38 -2.24 25.53 8.05
N ASN A 39 -3.06 25.42 9.11
CA ASN A 39 -4.33 26.15 9.22
C ASN A 39 -4.13 27.68 9.34
N LYS A 40 -2.88 28.16 9.39
CA LYS A 40 -2.52 29.58 9.36
C LYS A 40 -1.51 29.85 8.24
N PRO A 41 -1.61 30.96 7.50
CA PRO A 41 -0.69 31.29 6.41
C PRO A 41 0.63 31.83 6.98
N PHE A 42 1.39 30.99 7.68
CA PHE A 42 2.71 31.36 8.18
C PHE A 42 3.78 31.04 7.13
N THR A 43 3.94 31.92 6.15
CA THR A 43 5.01 31.87 5.14
C THR A 43 6.42 31.90 5.75
N ARG A 44 6.60 32.51 6.93
CA ARG A 44 7.87 32.54 7.66
C ARG A 44 8.29 31.18 8.22
N LEU A 45 7.36 30.25 8.39
CA LEU A 45 7.63 28.98 9.05
C LEU A 45 8.30 27.96 8.13
N LEU A 46 8.15 28.13 6.81
CA LEU A 46 8.91 27.39 5.80
C LEU A 46 10.41 27.68 5.90
N HIS A 47 10.79 28.90 6.29
CA HIS A 47 12.20 29.26 6.47
C HIS A 47 12.83 28.54 7.67
N TYR A 48 12.03 28.27 8.71
CA TYR A 48 12.46 27.61 9.94
C TYR A 48 12.20 26.10 9.98
N GLU A 49 11.86 25.48 8.83
CA GLU A 49 11.51 24.06 8.80
C GLU A 49 12.62 23.16 9.37
N GLN A 50 13.88 23.50 9.07
CA GLN A 50 15.03 22.68 9.45
C GLN A 50 15.37 22.83 10.94
N GLU A 51 15.15 24.02 11.49
CA GLU A 51 15.31 24.33 12.91
C GLU A 51 14.25 23.62 13.73
N ILE A 52 13.01 23.56 13.23
CA ILE A 52 11.91 22.80 13.84
C ILE A 52 12.21 21.31 13.79
N ASP A 53 12.75 20.79 12.69
CA ASP A 53 13.16 19.39 12.58
C ASP A 53 14.20 19.03 13.65
N VAL A 54 15.24 19.86 13.83
CA VAL A 54 16.28 19.63 14.84
C VAL A 54 15.71 19.72 16.26
N LEU A 55 14.82 20.67 16.53
CA LEU A 55 14.12 20.78 17.82
C LEU A 55 13.28 19.53 18.10
N LEU A 56 12.60 19.00 17.09
CA LEU A 56 11.80 17.78 17.22
C LEU A 56 12.68 16.56 17.46
N GLN A 57 13.83 16.45 16.75
CA GLN A 57 14.83 15.43 17.02
C GLN A 57 15.37 15.52 18.44
N PHE A 58 15.60 16.74 18.95
CA PHE A 58 16.04 16.97 20.33
C PHE A 58 15.02 16.48 21.35
N ILE A 59 13.74 16.81 21.17
CA ILE A 59 12.67 16.35 22.06
C ILE A 59 12.61 14.81 22.06
N ILE A 60 12.60 14.18 20.88
CA ILE A 60 12.58 12.72 20.77
C ILE A 60 13.81 12.11 21.45
N TRP A 61 15.00 12.66 21.20
CA TRP A 61 16.24 12.20 21.81
C TRP A 61 16.22 12.30 23.34
N LYS A 62 15.75 13.43 23.87
CA LYS A 62 15.67 13.69 25.32
C LYS A 62 14.75 12.70 26.03
N TYR A 63 13.62 12.36 25.43
CA TYR A 63 12.67 11.41 26.03
C TYR A 63 12.97 9.93 25.73
N SER A 64 13.71 9.64 24.65
CA SER A 64 14.07 8.29 24.25
C SER A 64 15.49 7.94 24.67
N LEU A 65 16.49 8.38 23.90
CA LEU A 65 17.88 7.93 24.04
C LEU A 65 18.52 8.38 25.35
N GLN A 66 18.21 9.59 25.83
CA GLN A 66 18.78 10.08 27.08
C GLN A 66 18.29 9.27 28.29
N LYS A 67 16.97 8.99 28.36
CA LYS A 67 16.35 8.33 29.52
C LYS A 67 16.49 6.80 29.50
N SER A 68 16.48 6.19 28.32
CA SER A 68 16.30 4.74 28.17
C SER A 68 17.38 4.04 27.33
N ASP A 69 18.46 4.74 26.99
CA ASP A 69 19.59 4.25 26.18
C ASP A 69 19.15 3.58 24.86
N SER A 70 17.99 3.97 24.33
CA SER A 70 17.38 3.37 23.15
C SER A 70 16.64 4.41 22.32
N THR A 71 16.61 4.22 21.00
CA THR A 71 15.76 5.00 20.10
C THR A 71 14.29 4.58 20.22
N VAL A 72 13.37 5.38 19.69
CA VAL A 72 11.92 5.11 19.79
C VAL A 72 11.56 3.74 19.20
N GLY A 73 12.14 3.39 18.05
CA GLY A 73 11.91 2.07 17.46
C GLY A 73 12.60 0.95 18.23
N GLN A 74 13.79 1.20 18.80
CA GLN A 74 14.45 0.21 19.66
C GLN A 74 13.64 -0.06 20.92
N LEU A 75 13.06 0.97 21.55
CA LEU A 75 12.14 0.83 22.67
C LEU A 75 10.97 -0.09 22.33
N TYR A 76 10.35 0.10 21.16
CA TYR A 76 9.24 -0.73 20.69
C TYR A 76 9.63 -2.20 20.57
N PHE A 77 10.83 -2.48 20.02
CA PHE A 77 11.36 -3.84 19.90
C PHE A 77 12.11 -4.34 21.15
N LYS A 78 12.03 -3.61 22.27
CA LYS A 78 12.73 -3.91 23.54
C LYS A 78 14.24 -4.14 23.35
N MET A 79 14.85 -3.23 22.61
CA MET A 79 16.28 -3.17 22.35
C MET A 79 16.89 -1.94 23.04
N LYS A 80 18.17 -2.04 23.40
CA LYS A 80 18.94 -0.92 23.93
C LYS A 80 20.36 -0.90 23.39
N TYR A 81 20.98 0.27 23.40
CA TYR A 81 22.41 0.41 23.19
C TYR A 81 23.19 0.00 24.42
N VAL A 82 24.31 -0.68 24.18
CA VAL A 82 25.29 -1.04 25.19
C VAL A 82 26.68 -0.72 24.67
N SER A 83 27.47 -0.11 25.52
CA SER A 83 28.90 0.15 25.32
C SER A 83 29.69 -0.70 26.33
N PRO A 84 30.88 -1.22 25.97
CA PRO A 84 31.74 -1.96 26.90
C PRO A 84 32.04 -1.20 28.19
N ASN A 85 32.19 0.13 28.11
CA ASN A 85 32.56 0.98 29.24
C ASN A 85 31.36 1.72 29.85
N GLY A 86 30.12 1.33 29.47
CA GLY A 86 28.92 2.11 29.74
C GLY A 86 28.77 3.32 28.82
N ILE A 87 27.59 3.96 28.87
CA ILE A 87 27.24 5.11 28.05
C ILE A 87 27.14 6.34 28.96
N SER A 88 28.05 7.29 28.80
CA SER A 88 28.02 8.54 29.57
C SER A 88 27.06 9.57 28.97
N GLU A 89 26.48 10.44 29.81
CA GLU A 89 25.58 11.52 29.36
C GLU A 89 26.25 12.47 28.34
N ARG A 90 27.55 12.72 28.48
CA ARG A 90 28.32 13.52 27.51
C ARG A 90 28.45 12.83 26.16
N GLN A 91 28.65 11.52 26.13
CA GLN A 91 28.67 10.75 24.89
C GLN A 91 27.29 10.76 24.23
N LYS A 92 26.19 10.67 25.00
CA LYS A 92 24.83 10.79 24.45
C LYS A 92 24.58 12.14 23.79
N LEU A 93 25.01 13.21 24.45
CA LEU A 93 24.91 14.57 23.92
C LEU A 93 25.74 14.72 22.65
N PHE A 94 26.99 14.23 22.65
CA PHE A 94 27.85 14.30 21.47
C PHE A 94 27.30 13.47 20.29
N TYR A 95 26.75 12.29 20.57
CA TYR A 95 26.05 11.47 19.59
C TYR A 95 24.84 12.21 18.99
N PHE A 96 24.04 12.88 19.82
CA PHE A 96 22.93 13.69 19.36
C PHE A 96 23.38 14.82 18.44
N PHE A 97 24.41 15.56 18.82
CA PHE A 97 24.95 16.64 18.00
C PHE A 97 25.45 16.12 16.65
N LEU A 98 26.25 15.06 16.64
CA LEU A 98 26.75 14.46 15.40
C LEU A 98 25.61 13.95 14.51
N ASN A 99 24.60 13.28 15.07
CA ASN A 99 23.48 12.78 14.29
C ASN A 99 22.60 13.91 13.74
N SER A 100 22.37 14.98 14.53
CA SER A 100 21.59 16.15 14.12
C SER A 100 22.32 16.95 13.04
N THR A 101 23.63 17.15 13.20
CA THR A 101 24.48 17.80 12.18
C THR A 101 24.51 16.98 10.90
N ARG A 102 24.61 15.63 10.98
CA ARG A 102 24.53 14.76 9.81
C ARG A 102 23.20 14.94 9.07
N TYR A 103 22.07 14.87 9.78
CA TYR A 103 20.75 15.09 9.18
C TYR A 103 20.62 16.47 8.53
N TRP A 104 21.11 17.52 9.21
CA TRP A 104 21.08 18.89 8.70
C TRP A 104 21.94 19.07 7.45
N ILE A 105 23.17 18.55 7.44
CA ILE A 105 24.08 18.64 6.29
C ILE A 105 23.49 17.92 5.08
N VAL A 106 22.96 16.71 5.25
CA VAL A 106 22.40 15.91 4.14
C VAL A 106 21.20 16.63 3.51
N ASN A 107 20.32 17.20 4.34
CA ASN A 107 19.15 17.93 3.84
C ASN A 107 19.52 19.26 3.17
N ARG A 108 20.70 19.83 3.47
CA ARG A 108 21.13 21.15 2.99
C ARG A 108 22.36 21.08 2.08
N GLN A 109 22.71 19.89 1.59
CA GLN A 109 23.96 19.65 0.86
C GLN A 109 24.14 20.56 -0.37
N PHE A 110 23.06 20.84 -1.11
CA PHE A 110 23.10 21.69 -2.30
C PHE A 110 23.29 23.17 -1.95
N ASP A 111 22.53 23.67 -0.96
CA ASP A 111 22.67 25.06 -0.50
C ASP A 111 24.06 25.30 0.10
N ILE A 112 24.58 24.34 0.88
CA ILE A 112 25.92 24.40 1.48
C ILE A 112 26.97 24.51 0.37
N LEU A 113 26.94 23.65 -0.63
CA LEU A 113 27.90 23.71 -1.74
C LEU A 113 27.86 25.07 -2.46
N HIS A 114 26.67 25.61 -2.72
CA HIS A 114 26.50 26.92 -3.34
C HIS A 114 26.99 28.08 -2.43
N VAL A 115 26.74 28.02 -1.13
CA VAL A 115 27.23 29.01 -0.16
C VAL A 115 28.75 28.97 -0.06
N PHE A 116 29.35 27.78 0.00
CA PHE A 116 30.81 27.61 0.03
C PHE A 116 31.47 28.10 -1.27
N GLU A 117 30.85 27.86 -2.42
CA GLU A 117 31.31 28.40 -3.70
C GLU A 117 31.29 29.93 -3.71
N LYS A 118 30.21 30.54 -3.21
CA LYS A 118 30.06 32.00 -3.13
C LYS A 118 31.01 32.65 -2.13
N LEU A 119 31.22 32.04 -0.97
CA LEU A 119 32.06 32.59 0.12
C LEU A 119 33.55 32.48 -0.19
N PHE A 120 33.99 31.32 -0.67
CA PHE A 120 35.41 31.04 -0.79
C PHE A 120 35.96 31.34 -2.18
N LYS A 121 35.12 31.45 -3.23
CA LYS A 121 35.50 31.67 -4.66
C LYS A 121 36.70 30.84 -5.14
N ASN A 122 37.01 29.76 -4.44
CA ASN A 122 38.20 28.95 -4.60
C ASN A 122 37.74 27.55 -5.01
N PRO A 123 38.02 27.12 -6.25
CA PRO A 123 37.54 25.84 -6.77
C PRO A 123 38.15 24.64 -6.01
N HIS A 124 39.29 24.83 -5.34
CA HIS A 124 39.91 23.78 -4.53
C HIS A 124 39.09 23.43 -3.29
N ILE A 125 38.48 24.43 -2.62
CA ILE A 125 37.73 24.19 -1.37
C ILE A 125 36.43 23.46 -1.69
N THR A 126 35.71 23.86 -2.75
CA THR A 126 34.50 23.18 -3.20
C THR A 126 34.78 21.74 -3.64
N LEU A 127 35.93 21.51 -4.28
CA LEU A 127 36.39 20.17 -4.65
C LEU A 127 36.78 19.31 -3.43
N ILE A 128 37.37 19.90 -2.38
CA ILE A 128 37.66 19.19 -1.13
C ILE A 128 36.35 18.81 -0.41
N VAL A 129 35.40 19.74 -0.27
CA VAL A 129 34.12 19.49 0.39
C VAL A 129 33.33 18.40 -0.33
N SER A 130 33.26 18.45 -1.66
CA SER A 130 32.59 17.40 -2.46
C SER A 130 33.30 16.04 -2.34
N LYS A 131 34.64 16.00 -2.40
CA LYS A 131 35.41 14.76 -2.18
C LYS A 131 35.18 14.18 -0.78
N LEU A 132 35.19 15.00 0.27
CA LEU A 132 34.90 14.56 1.63
C LEU A 132 33.48 14.00 1.75
N GLY A 133 32.50 14.62 1.08
CA GLY A 133 31.14 14.09 0.98
C GLY A 133 31.10 12.71 0.36
N THR A 134 31.80 12.49 -0.77
CA THR A 134 31.87 11.16 -1.42
C THR A 134 32.59 10.12 -0.57
N LEU A 135 33.66 10.51 0.14
CA LEU A 135 34.38 9.64 1.08
C LEU A 135 33.49 9.21 2.24
N PHE A 136 32.68 10.13 2.78
CA PHE A 136 31.73 9.84 3.84
C PHE A 136 30.63 8.86 3.36
N GLN A 137 30.08 9.07 2.17
CA GLN A 137 29.11 8.14 1.56
C GLN A 137 29.71 6.75 1.34
N LEU A 138 30.96 6.68 0.89
CA LEU A 138 31.68 5.41 0.74
C LEU A 138 31.91 4.74 2.10
N ALA A 139 32.24 5.50 3.14
CA ALA A 139 32.39 4.97 4.50
C ALA A 139 31.05 4.45 5.07
N GLU A 140 29.94 5.14 4.82
CA GLU A 140 28.60 4.66 5.17
C GLU A 140 28.24 3.37 4.43
N PHE A 141 28.54 3.29 3.13
CA PHE A 141 28.31 2.08 2.33
C PHE A 141 29.13 0.89 2.85
N VAL A 142 30.43 1.10 3.11
CA VAL A 142 31.30 0.05 3.68
C VAL A 142 30.80 -0.36 5.07
N ASN A 143 30.37 0.60 5.91
CA ASN A 143 29.76 0.30 7.20
C ASN A 143 28.52 -0.59 7.04
N TYR A 144 27.64 -0.26 6.10
CA TYR A 144 26.43 -1.02 5.83
C TYR A 144 26.71 -2.45 5.33
N VAL A 145 27.69 -2.65 4.44
CA VAL A 145 28.13 -3.99 4.02
C VAL A 145 28.66 -4.80 5.20
N LEU A 146 29.47 -4.17 6.06
CA LEU A 146 29.99 -4.81 7.28
C LEU A 146 28.86 -5.10 8.29
N PHE A 147 27.83 -4.26 8.35
CA PHE A 147 26.63 -4.50 9.13
C PHE A 147 25.86 -5.72 8.62
N ILE A 148 25.65 -5.84 7.30
CA ILE A 148 24.97 -7.01 6.72
C ILE A 148 25.72 -8.29 7.06
N LYS A 149 27.07 -8.27 7.06
CA LYS A 149 27.90 -9.43 7.41
C LYS A 149 27.85 -9.77 8.90
N ASN A 150 28.09 -8.80 9.78
CA ASN A 150 28.31 -9.05 11.22
C ASN A 150 27.04 -8.87 12.07
N GLY A 151 26.26 -7.82 11.76
CA GLY A 151 25.02 -7.46 12.44
C GLY A 151 25.18 -6.70 13.76
N GLU A 152 26.30 -6.00 13.96
CA GLU A 152 26.61 -5.35 15.25
C GLU A 152 26.30 -3.85 15.28
N TYR A 153 26.75 -3.10 14.26
CA TYR A 153 26.64 -1.64 14.21
C TYR A 153 25.87 -1.22 12.97
N LEU A 154 24.68 -0.64 13.16
CA LEU A 154 23.83 -0.22 12.06
C LEU A 154 24.40 1.02 11.35
N ASN A 155 24.70 2.07 12.11
CA ASN A 155 25.21 3.34 11.59
C ASN A 155 26.72 3.50 11.80
N LEU A 156 27.34 4.37 11.00
CA LEU A 156 28.75 4.74 11.19
C LEU A 156 28.99 5.38 12.57
N LEU A 157 28.01 6.16 13.05
CA LEU A 157 28.03 6.75 14.38
C LEU A 157 28.03 5.67 15.47
N ASP A 158 27.18 4.64 15.36
CA ASP A 158 27.16 3.53 16.31
C ASP A 158 28.54 2.85 16.40
N ARG A 159 29.24 2.72 15.27
CA ARG A 159 30.61 2.19 15.21
C ARG A 159 31.64 3.12 15.83
N LEU A 160 31.56 4.43 15.58
CA LEU A 160 32.49 5.42 16.13
C LEU A 160 32.45 5.44 17.66
N PHE A 161 31.25 5.27 18.25
CA PHE A 161 31.07 5.20 19.70
C PHE A 161 31.15 3.79 20.29
N ASN A 162 31.33 2.75 19.45
CA ASN A 162 31.25 1.34 19.85
C ASN A 162 29.95 0.98 20.61
N TRP A 163 28.82 1.53 20.15
CA TRP A 163 27.51 1.24 20.72
C TRP A 163 26.86 0.07 19.99
N LYS A 164 26.71 -1.04 20.70
CA LYS A 164 26.09 -2.26 20.18
C LYS A 164 24.62 -2.30 20.56
N THR A 165 23.76 -2.71 19.64
CA THR A 165 22.35 -2.94 19.94
C THR A 165 22.14 -4.36 20.47
N ILE A 166 21.58 -4.47 21.67
CA ILE A 166 21.19 -5.75 22.28
C ILE A 166 19.69 -5.80 22.51
N ARG A 167 19.13 -7.00 22.53
CA ARG A 167 17.74 -7.26 22.93
C ARG A 167 17.67 -7.55 24.42
N LEU A 168 16.66 -6.99 25.07
CA LEU A 168 16.34 -7.24 26.47
C LEU A 168 15.57 -8.55 26.65
N ASP A 169 14.72 -8.88 25.68
CA ASP A 169 13.90 -10.10 25.71
C ASP A 169 14.59 -11.25 24.98
N LYS A 170 14.35 -12.48 25.48
CA LYS A 170 14.76 -13.71 24.80
C LYS A 170 14.21 -13.71 23.36
N PRO A 171 15.03 -14.02 22.35
CA PRO A 171 14.56 -14.10 20.97
C PRO A 171 13.50 -15.21 20.89
N SER A 172 12.25 -14.81 20.64
CA SER A 172 11.20 -15.76 20.30
C SER A 172 11.37 -16.18 18.85
N PRO A 173 11.06 -17.46 18.49
CA PRO A 173 10.95 -17.85 17.11
C PRO A 173 9.92 -16.94 16.44
N ARG A 174 10.32 -16.25 15.36
CA ARG A 174 9.43 -15.37 14.61
C ARG A 174 8.33 -16.23 13.99
N TYR A 175 7.12 -16.16 14.52
CA TYR A 175 5.95 -16.72 13.87
C TYR A 175 5.65 -15.83 12.65
N ILE A 176 6.01 -16.31 11.46
CA ILE A 176 5.69 -15.62 10.21
C ILE A 176 4.19 -15.83 9.99
N ASP A 177 3.42 -14.73 10.05
CA ASP A 177 1.99 -14.81 9.80
C ASP A 177 1.74 -14.95 8.29
N TYR A 178 1.53 -16.18 7.84
CA TYR A 178 1.21 -16.50 6.46
C TYR A 178 -0.24 -16.18 6.08
N THR A 179 -1.05 -15.55 6.94
CA THR A 179 -2.47 -15.26 6.64
C THR A 179 -2.62 -14.40 5.39
N TYR A 180 -1.81 -13.36 5.22
CA TYR A 180 -1.88 -12.49 4.05
C TYR A 180 -1.42 -13.21 2.78
N MET A 181 -0.25 -13.85 2.83
CA MET A 181 0.28 -14.62 1.70
C MET A 181 -0.71 -15.72 1.25
N ARG A 182 -1.32 -16.43 2.20
CA ARG A 182 -2.31 -17.47 1.92
C ARG A 182 -3.57 -16.88 1.28
N LYS A 183 -4.03 -15.71 1.73
CA LYS A 183 -5.19 -15.02 1.13
C LYS A 183 -4.90 -14.61 -0.32
N GLU A 184 -3.72 -14.03 -0.59
CA GLU A 184 -3.34 -13.63 -1.95
C GLU A 184 -3.19 -14.83 -2.89
N LEU A 185 -2.52 -15.90 -2.43
CA LEU A 185 -2.39 -17.14 -3.20
C LEU A 185 -3.75 -17.78 -3.47
N LEU A 186 -4.64 -17.81 -2.48
CA LEU A 186 -6.00 -18.33 -2.63
C LEU A 186 -6.77 -17.54 -3.68
N TRP A 187 -6.79 -16.21 -3.58
CA TRP A 187 -7.49 -15.37 -4.55
C TRP A 187 -6.96 -15.52 -5.96
N SER A 188 -5.63 -15.57 -6.13
CA SER A 188 -5.02 -15.80 -7.44
C SER A 188 -5.39 -17.16 -8.03
N LYS A 189 -5.47 -18.20 -7.22
CA LYS A 189 -5.85 -19.55 -7.70
C LYS A 189 -7.33 -19.65 -8.03
N ILE A 190 -8.19 -18.97 -7.26
CA ILE A 190 -9.61 -18.87 -7.56
C ILE A 190 -9.84 -18.14 -8.88
N THR A 191 -9.17 -17.01 -9.13
CA THR A 191 -9.33 -16.27 -10.40
C THR A 191 -8.83 -17.05 -11.61
N GLU A 192 -7.68 -17.73 -11.49
CA GLU A 192 -7.16 -18.62 -12.52
C GLU A 192 -8.18 -19.73 -12.86
N THR A 193 -8.77 -20.34 -11.83
CA THR A 193 -9.80 -21.37 -12.00
C THR A 193 -11.06 -20.81 -12.67
N ILE A 194 -11.52 -19.63 -12.25
CA ILE A 194 -12.68 -18.97 -12.87
C ILE A 194 -12.43 -18.71 -14.35
N PHE A 195 -11.26 -18.17 -14.73
CA PHE A 195 -10.93 -17.92 -16.14
C PHE A 195 -10.85 -19.20 -16.96
N CYS A 196 -10.38 -20.31 -16.38
CA CYS A 196 -10.42 -21.61 -17.04
C CYS A 196 -11.86 -22.11 -17.27
N VAL A 197 -12.78 -21.85 -16.35
CA VAL A 197 -14.19 -22.33 -16.43
C VAL A 197 -15.07 -21.38 -17.26
N LEU A 198 -14.79 -20.07 -17.24
CA LEU A 198 -15.55 -19.02 -17.93
C LEU A 198 -15.91 -19.35 -19.39
N PRO A 199 -15.00 -19.82 -20.26
CA PRO A 199 -15.32 -20.10 -21.66
C PRO A 199 -16.26 -21.30 -21.85
N PHE A 200 -16.39 -22.17 -20.84
CA PHE A 200 -17.29 -23.32 -20.89
C PHE A 200 -18.70 -22.98 -20.39
N ILE A 201 -18.92 -21.79 -19.85
CA ILE A 201 -20.23 -21.33 -19.37
C ILE A 201 -20.98 -20.64 -20.51
N ASN A 202 -22.14 -21.18 -20.89
CA ASN A 202 -23.06 -20.53 -21.81
C ASN A 202 -23.87 -19.45 -21.05
N PHE A 203 -23.39 -18.20 -21.07
CA PHE A 203 -24.03 -17.06 -20.38
C PHE A 203 -25.50 -16.83 -20.77
N PRO A 204 -25.91 -16.91 -22.05
CA PRO A 204 -27.31 -16.81 -22.44
C PRO A 204 -28.23 -17.85 -21.75
N LYS A 205 -27.81 -19.11 -21.67
CA LYS A 205 -28.58 -20.17 -20.98
C LYS A 205 -28.73 -19.87 -19.49
N LEU A 206 -27.65 -19.44 -18.84
CA LEU A 206 -27.65 -19.10 -17.41
C LEU A 206 -28.56 -17.89 -17.13
N TYR A 207 -28.50 -16.86 -17.97
CA TYR A 207 -29.34 -15.67 -17.85
C TYR A 207 -30.83 -16.03 -17.97
N ASN A 208 -31.19 -16.82 -18.97
CA ASN A 208 -32.57 -17.26 -19.17
C ASN A 208 -33.08 -18.13 -18.00
N PHE A 209 -32.23 -19.03 -17.48
CA PHE A 209 -32.56 -19.83 -16.29
C PHE A 209 -32.72 -18.96 -15.03
N PHE A 210 -31.85 -17.97 -14.83
CA PHE A 210 -31.93 -17.05 -13.69
C PHE A 210 -33.19 -16.17 -13.75
N MET A 211 -33.55 -15.67 -14.95
CA MET A 211 -34.79 -14.93 -15.16
C MET A 211 -36.04 -15.80 -14.92
N LEU A 212 -36.00 -17.09 -15.27
CA LEU A 212 -37.07 -18.03 -14.93
C LEU A 212 -37.21 -18.24 -13.41
N ILE A 213 -36.10 -18.35 -12.68
CA ILE A 213 -36.11 -18.46 -11.21
C ILE A 213 -36.64 -17.19 -10.55
N ILE A 214 -36.23 -16.00 -11.01
CA ILE A 214 -36.73 -14.73 -10.46
C ILE A 214 -38.25 -14.60 -10.65
N LYS A 215 -38.76 -14.95 -11.84
CA LYS A 215 -40.20 -14.98 -12.11
C LYS A 215 -40.93 -16.01 -11.26
N TYR A 216 -40.33 -17.19 -11.04
CA TYR A 216 -40.90 -18.25 -10.19
C TYR A 216 -40.96 -17.86 -8.71
N PHE A 217 -39.95 -17.16 -8.19
CA PHE A 217 -39.91 -16.66 -6.81
C PHE A 217 -40.72 -15.37 -6.59
N GLY A 218 -41.43 -14.86 -7.60
CA GLY A 218 -42.38 -13.75 -7.45
C GLY A 218 -41.74 -12.41 -7.06
N PHE A 219 -40.43 -12.23 -7.23
CA PHE A 219 -39.74 -10.99 -6.85
C PHE A 219 -40.00 -9.82 -7.82
N VAL A 220 -40.61 -10.09 -8.97
CA VAL A 220 -41.05 -9.07 -9.92
C VAL A 220 -42.57 -9.13 -9.99
N ASN A 221 -43.22 -8.16 -9.33
CA ASN A 221 -44.65 -7.90 -9.56
C ASN A 221 -44.85 -7.68 -11.05
N SER A 222 -45.81 -8.39 -11.64
CA SER A 222 -46.32 -8.19 -12.98
C SER A 222 -46.71 -6.71 -13.15
N LEU A 223 -45.78 -5.89 -13.65
CA LEU A 223 -46.04 -4.51 -13.99
C LEU A 223 -46.82 -4.53 -15.31
N THR A 224 -48.14 -4.41 -15.12
CA THR A 224 -49.13 -3.86 -16.06
C THR A 224 -49.28 -4.56 -17.40
N ASP A 225 -50.40 -5.29 -17.52
CA ASP A 225 -51.16 -5.50 -18.76
C ASP A 225 -51.57 -4.15 -19.38
N ASN A 226 -50.61 -3.39 -19.90
CA ASN A 226 -50.89 -2.46 -20.97
C ASN A 226 -50.66 -3.23 -22.26
N LEU A 227 -51.69 -3.33 -23.11
CA LEU A 227 -51.68 -3.86 -24.47
C LEU A 227 -50.80 -3.03 -25.42
N GLU A 228 -49.61 -2.65 -24.97
CA GLU A 228 -48.55 -2.10 -25.79
C GLU A 228 -47.74 -3.31 -26.31
N LEU A 229 -47.64 -3.42 -27.64
CA LEU A 229 -46.84 -4.44 -28.31
C LEU A 229 -45.35 -4.28 -27.95
N ASN A 230 -44.94 -4.80 -26.80
CA ASN A 230 -43.55 -4.79 -26.32
C ASN A 230 -42.91 -6.17 -26.54
N CYS A 231 -41.59 -6.19 -26.69
CA CYS A 231 -40.85 -7.44 -26.83
C CYS A 231 -40.70 -8.16 -25.48
N ASN A 232 -41.05 -9.45 -25.44
CA ASN A 232 -40.99 -10.25 -24.21
C ASN A 232 -39.56 -10.60 -23.71
N ILE A 233 -38.51 -10.15 -24.41
CA ILE A 233 -37.09 -10.33 -24.02
C ILE A 233 -36.49 -9.02 -23.52
N CYS A 234 -36.59 -7.93 -24.29
CA CYS A 234 -35.99 -6.63 -23.91
C CYS A 234 -36.96 -5.67 -23.19
N GLY A 235 -38.27 -5.91 -23.24
CA GLY A 235 -39.28 -5.05 -22.61
C GLY A 235 -39.57 -3.74 -23.35
N GLU A 236 -38.89 -3.49 -24.48
CA GLU A 236 -39.06 -2.28 -25.30
C GLU A 236 -39.90 -2.57 -26.56
N LYS A 237 -40.27 -1.51 -27.30
CA LYS A 237 -40.97 -1.63 -28.58
C LYS A 237 -40.13 -2.46 -29.58
N PRO A 238 -40.73 -3.46 -30.26
CA PRO A 238 -39.98 -4.42 -31.03
C PRO A 238 -39.36 -3.82 -32.29
N THR A 239 -38.05 -4.00 -32.46
CA THR A 239 -37.35 -3.73 -33.72
C THR A 239 -37.50 -4.95 -34.63
N ASN A 240 -38.19 -4.76 -35.77
CA ASN A 240 -38.62 -5.83 -36.67
C ASN A 240 -39.38 -6.96 -35.93
N PRO A 241 -40.67 -6.75 -35.60
CA PRO A 241 -41.42 -7.65 -34.73
C PRO A 241 -41.56 -9.05 -35.34
N GLN A 242 -41.34 -10.05 -34.49
CA GLN A 242 -41.42 -11.45 -34.83
C GLN A 242 -42.33 -12.16 -33.83
N VAL A 243 -43.20 -13.02 -34.33
CA VAL A 243 -44.02 -13.91 -33.52
C VAL A 243 -43.48 -15.32 -33.64
N SER A 244 -43.46 -16.04 -32.52
CA SER A 244 -43.08 -17.46 -32.49
C SER A 244 -44.32 -18.35 -32.46
N ASN A 245 -44.13 -19.66 -32.60
CA ASN A 245 -45.15 -20.72 -32.42
C ASN A 245 -45.97 -20.69 -31.10
N CYS A 246 -45.70 -19.76 -30.19
CA CYS A 246 -46.45 -19.55 -28.96
C CYS A 246 -47.16 -18.19 -28.90
N ASP A 247 -47.32 -17.52 -30.05
CA ASP A 247 -48.02 -16.25 -30.25
C ASP A 247 -47.47 -15.06 -29.43
N HIS A 248 -46.26 -15.20 -28.89
CA HIS A 248 -45.57 -14.14 -28.19
C HIS A 248 -44.69 -13.31 -29.12
N LEU A 249 -44.62 -12.01 -28.86
CA LEU A 249 -43.94 -11.00 -29.67
C LEU A 249 -42.49 -10.74 -29.22
N PHE A 250 -41.58 -10.68 -30.18
CA PHE A 250 -40.16 -10.46 -29.95
C PHE A 250 -39.53 -9.53 -31.00
N CYS A 251 -38.41 -8.88 -30.66
CA CYS A 251 -37.52 -8.27 -31.67
C CYS A 251 -36.80 -9.38 -32.44
N TRP A 252 -36.58 -9.19 -33.75
CA TRP A 252 -35.80 -10.13 -34.56
C TRP A 252 -34.41 -10.42 -33.98
N TYR A 253 -33.69 -9.37 -33.56
CA TYR A 253 -32.35 -9.51 -32.98
C TYR A 253 -32.37 -10.30 -31.65
N CYS A 254 -33.37 -10.06 -30.80
CA CYS A 254 -33.48 -10.71 -29.50
C CYS A 254 -33.77 -12.21 -29.62
N ILE A 255 -34.71 -12.59 -30.49
CA ILE A 255 -35.08 -14.00 -30.67
C ILE A 255 -34.02 -14.77 -31.46
N LYS A 256 -33.47 -14.16 -32.53
CA LYS A 256 -32.43 -14.78 -33.34
C LYS A 256 -31.12 -14.94 -32.57
N GLY A 257 -30.75 -13.96 -31.75
CA GLY A 257 -29.57 -14.03 -30.88
C GLY A 257 -29.67 -15.17 -29.86
N ASN A 258 -30.82 -15.35 -29.22
CA ASN A 258 -31.03 -16.46 -28.28
C ASN A 258 -31.07 -17.82 -28.96
N LEU A 259 -31.66 -17.94 -30.15
CA LEU A 259 -31.65 -19.20 -30.92
C LEU A 259 -30.27 -19.58 -31.45
N LEU A 260 -29.43 -18.60 -31.81
CA LEU A 260 -28.03 -18.85 -32.20
C LEU A 260 -27.19 -19.30 -30.99
N ALA A 261 -27.50 -18.80 -29.80
CA ALA A 261 -26.84 -19.20 -28.56
C ALA A 261 -27.35 -20.54 -28.00
N ASP A 262 -28.61 -20.89 -28.29
CA ASP A 262 -29.26 -22.11 -27.86
C ASP A 262 -30.33 -22.57 -28.87
N ASN A 263 -30.06 -23.67 -29.56
CA ASN A 263 -31.02 -24.29 -30.49
C ASN A 263 -32.31 -24.76 -29.79
N SER A 264 -32.29 -24.92 -28.46
CA SER A 264 -33.44 -25.35 -27.65
C SER A 264 -34.06 -24.22 -26.82
N TYR A 265 -33.94 -22.97 -27.30
CA TYR A 265 -34.45 -21.81 -26.58
C TYR A 265 -35.96 -21.90 -26.29
N ARG A 266 -36.32 -21.65 -25.03
CA ARG A 266 -37.70 -21.65 -24.52
C ARG A 266 -38.21 -20.23 -24.38
N CYS A 267 -39.47 -20.03 -24.75
CA CYS A 267 -40.14 -18.75 -24.59
C CYS A 267 -40.19 -18.35 -23.10
N PRO A 268 -39.77 -17.12 -22.72
CA PRO A 268 -39.69 -16.67 -21.33
C PRO A 268 -41.04 -16.35 -20.69
N THR A 269 -42.14 -16.36 -21.45
CA THR A 269 -43.51 -16.17 -20.94
C THR A 269 -44.28 -17.47 -20.80
N CYS A 270 -44.17 -18.41 -21.73
CA CYS A 270 -44.94 -19.66 -21.70
C CYS A 270 -44.12 -20.95 -21.56
N GLY A 271 -42.78 -20.87 -21.61
CA GLY A 271 -41.89 -22.02 -21.45
C GLY A 271 -41.85 -23.02 -22.63
N LYS A 272 -42.63 -22.80 -23.70
CA LYS A 272 -42.60 -23.64 -24.92
C LYS A 272 -41.30 -23.43 -25.70
N ASN A 273 -40.78 -24.50 -26.33
CA ASN A 273 -39.65 -24.41 -27.24
C ASN A 273 -40.04 -23.62 -28.51
N ILE A 274 -39.20 -22.69 -28.91
CA ILE A 274 -39.40 -21.89 -30.13
C ILE A 274 -38.90 -22.70 -31.33
N LEU A 275 -39.82 -23.10 -32.22
CA LEU A 275 -39.51 -23.94 -33.39
C LEU A 275 -39.53 -23.16 -34.71
N SER A 276 -40.40 -22.15 -34.81
CA SER A 276 -40.55 -21.27 -35.97
C SER A 276 -40.68 -19.83 -35.51
N ILE A 277 -40.25 -18.93 -36.39
CA ILE A 277 -40.36 -17.49 -36.21
C ILE A 277 -40.92 -16.91 -37.49
N GLU A 278 -41.98 -16.14 -37.37
CA GLU A 278 -42.64 -15.45 -38.47
C GLU A 278 -42.65 -13.95 -38.22
N GLN A 279 -42.52 -13.17 -39.29
CA GLN A 279 -42.55 -11.72 -39.18
C GLN A 279 -43.97 -11.26 -38.91
N PHE A 280 -44.15 -10.47 -37.84
CA PHE A 280 -45.42 -9.86 -37.54
C PHE A 280 -45.68 -8.70 -38.50
N VAL A 281 -46.71 -8.82 -39.34
CA VAL A 281 -47.17 -7.74 -40.22
C VAL A 281 -48.38 -7.09 -39.56
N PHE A 282 -48.27 -5.80 -39.25
CA PHE A 282 -49.40 -5.03 -38.73
C PHE A 282 -50.36 -4.73 -39.88
N GLU A 283 -51.51 -5.41 -39.94
CA GLU A 283 -52.60 -5.03 -40.83
C GLU A 283 -53.44 -3.93 -40.15
N PRO A 284 -53.45 -2.69 -40.69
CA PRO A 284 -54.36 -1.68 -40.18
C PRO A 284 -55.80 -2.07 -40.56
N LYS A 285 -56.66 -2.27 -39.56
CA LYS A 285 -58.10 -2.37 -39.80
C LYS A 285 -58.58 -1.04 -40.38
N ILE A 286 -59.04 -1.08 -41.63
CA ILE A 286 -59.73 0.02 -42.33
C ILE A 286 -61.11 0.21 -41.72
#